data_AF-A0A7K2NS71-F1
#
_entry.id   AF-A0A7K2NS71-F1
#
_cell.length_a   1.000
_cell.length_b   1.000
_cell.length_c   1.000
_cell.angle_alpha   90.00
_cell.angle_beta   90.00
_cell.angle_gamma   90.00
#
_symmetry.space_group_name_H-M   'P 1'
#
loop_
_entity.id
_entity.type
_entity.pdbx_description
1 polymer ?
#
loop_
_entity_poly.entity_id
_entity_poly.type
_entity_poly.pdbx_seq_one_letter_code
_entity_poly.pdbx_strand_id
1 'polypeptide(L)'
;MFDLRTAAADDSRILGALGDGGLLPPGPDVLATVEFLGEHGIPALPGWRYLAQAVDPADHARVLAARPELVDGVIITDPDSHTRAREVLGDAALLPRSAVAVGTAAALLAPTPAPEAGTGDVFLVPPNPAMHDEQAADEERHALRARAGERDEEIRALAARLGKDRELAARLASWRTGCPAGRLTELARTAEEARAFAEETEAELTEARALRAEADERAAEAVHLRDERQEAAQKARRAADALAGLAFRLRERAGWQVRLRELADEGAESEARAQACLERARAADEDRRAAQRAA
;
A
#
# COMPACT_ATOMS: atom_id res chain seq x y z
N MET A 1 9.50 38.46 3.13
CA MET A 1 9.06 37.45 4.12
C MET A 1 10.23 36.96 4.97
N PHE A 2 11.39 36.67 4.38
CA PHE A 2 12.65 36.50 5.11
C PHE A 2 13.05 37.76 5.90
N ASP A 3 13.09 38.94 5.26
CA ASP A 3 13.46 40.20 5.94
C ASP A 3 12.54 40.56 7.12
N LEU A 4 11.23 40.30 6.97
CA LEU A 4 10.24 40.50 8.04
C LEU A 4 10.41 39.49 9.19
N ARG A 5 10.90 38.27 8.90
CA ARG A 5 11.21 37.26 9.93
C ARG A 5 12.52 37.57 10.63
N THR A 6 13.52 38.09 9.92
CA THR A 6 14.79 38.53 10.50
C THR A 6 14.57 39.75 11.41
N ALA A 7 13.85 40.77 10.93
CA ALA A 7 13.50 41.94 11.73
C ALA A 7 12.67 41.56 12.97
N ALA A 8 11.66 40.71 12.84
CA ALA A 8 10.86 40.25 13.99
C ALA A 8 11.68 39.42 14.99
N ALA A 9 12.67 38.66 14.52
CA ALA A 9 13.59 37.92 15.39
C ALA A 9 14.56 38.86 16.13
N ASP A 10 15.05 39.90 15.46
CA ASP A 10 15.88 40.94 16.07
C ASP A 10 15.08 41.75 17.10
N ASP A 11 13.86 42.17 16.78
CA ASP A 11 12.94 42.84 17.69
C ASP A 11 12.59 41.96 18.90
N SER A 12 12.34 40.66 18.70
CA SER A 12 12.06 39.73 19.80
C SER A 12 13.28 39.52 20.71
N ARG A 13 14.49 39.51 20.13
CA ARG A 13 15.75 39.46 20.90
C ARG A 13 15.92 40.71 21.76
N ILE A 14 15.67 41.89 21.17
CA ILE A 14 15.71 43.18 21.86
C ILE A 14 14.66 43.22 22.99
N LEU A 15 13.42 42.82 22.71
CA LEU A 15 12.34 42.78 23.72
C LEU A 15 12.62 41.80 24.86
N GLY A 16 13.21 40.63 24.57
CA GLY A 16 13.63 39.67 25.59
C GLY A 16 14.74 40.20 26.49
N ALA A 17 15.76 40.85 25.90
CA ALA A 17 16.87 41.43 26.64
C ALA A 17 16.47 42.65 27.49
N LEU A 18 15.55 43.49 26.99
CA LEU A 18 14.99 44.60 27.76
C LEU A 18 14.21 44.11 29.00
N GLY A 19 13.67 42.89 28.98
CA GLY A 19 12.96 42.27 30.10
C GLY A 19 13.84 41.87 31.29
N ASP A 20 15.15 41.63 31.08
CA ASP A 20 16.07 41.12 32.11
C ASP A 20 16.97 42.22 32.74
N GLY A 21 16.85 43.48 32.28
CA GLY A 21 17.65 44.59 32.83
C GLY A 21 17.43 45.98 32.25
N GLY A 22 16.41 46.19 31.40
CA GLY A 22 15.98 47.51 30.90
C GLY A 22 16.91 48.22 29.91
N LEU A 23 18.11 47.71 29.67
CA LEU A 23 19.08 48.25 28.71
C LEU A 23 19.12 47.41 27.43
N LEU A 24 19.48 48.04 26.32
CA LEU A 24 19.74 47.32 25.07
C LEU A 24 20.87 46.29 25.29
N PRO A 25 20.76 45.09 24.68
CA PRO A 25 21.81 44.10 24.77
C PRO A 25 23.10 44.65 24.15
N PRO A 26 24.28 44.41 24.75
CA PRO A 26 25.54 44.80 24.14
C PRO A 26 25.72 44.08 22.80
N GLY A 27 26.54 44.68 21.92
CA GLY A 27 26.89 44.07 20.64
C GLY A 27 27.48 42.66 20.82
N PRO A 28 27.30 41.74 19.87
CA PRO A 28 27.72 40.34 20.00
C PRO A 28 29.22 40.21 20.29
N ASP A 29 30.04 41.08 19.70
CA ASP A 29 31.50 41.08 19.88
C ASP A 29 31.91 41.56 21.29
N VAL A 30 31.19 42.53 21.86
CA VAL A 30 31.39 43.01 23.24
C VAL A 30 30.97 41.94 24.24
N LEU A 31 29.83 41.29 23.98
CA LEU A 31 29.33 40.20 24.83
C LEU A 31 30.31 39.02 24.83
N ALA A 32 30.75 38.57 23.65
CA ALA A 32 31.73 37.48 23.51
C ALA A 32 33.04 37.80 24.23
N THR A 33 33.51 39.05 24.16
CA THR A 33 34.72 39.50 24.88
C THR A 33 34.53 39.45 26.40
N VAL A 34 33.37 39.90 26.91
CA VAL A 34 33.06 39.86 28.35
C VAL A 34 32.91 38.42 28.85
N GLU A 35 32.22 37.56 28.11
CA GLU A 35 32.05 36.14 28.44
C GLU A 35 33.41 35.43 28.49
N PHE A 36 34.25 35.64 27.47
CA PHE A 36 35.58 35.06 27.40
C PHE A 36 36.49 35.51 28.55
N LEU A 37 36.47 36.80 28.91
CA LEU A 37 37.19 37.30 30.09
C LEU A 37 36.65 36.67 31.38
N GLY A 38 35.33 36.51 31.49
CA GLY A 38 34.68 35.85 32.62
C GLY A 38 35.11 34.38 32.79
N GLU A 39 35.22 33.61 31.71
CA GLU A 39 35.74 32.23 31.72
C GLU A 39 37.17 32.14 32.24
N HIS A 40 37.98 33.18 32.01
CA HIS A 40 39.36 33.28 32.47
C HIS A 40 39.51 33.92 33.85
N GLY A 41 38.39 34.20 34.53
CA GLY A 41 38.33 34.76 35.87
C GLY A 41 38.66 36.26 35.95
N ILE A 42 38.54 36.98 34.83
CA ILE A 42 38.78 38.42 34.75
C ILE A 42 37.44 39.15 34.80
N PRO A 43 37.16 39.94 35.85
CA PRO A 43 35.86 40.60 35.99
C PRO A 43 35.77 41.76 35.00
N ALA A 44 34.83 41.65 34.06
CA ALA A 44 34.61 42.61 32.98
C ALA A 44 33.12 42.97 32.85
N LEU A 45 32.84 44.20 32.43
CA LEU A 45 31.49 44.70 32.19
C LEU A 45 31.39 45.39 30.83
N PRO A 46 30.26 45.29 30.12
CA PRO A 46 30.02 46.10 28.92
C PRO A 46 30.01 47.61 29.26
N GLY A 47 30.55 48.44 28.36
CA GLY A 47 30.68 49.87 28.54
C GLY A 47 29.35 50.60 28.79
N TRP A 48 28.29 50.25 28.07
CA TRP A 48 26.92 50.77 28.33
C TRP A 48 26.40 50.44 29.73
N ARG A 49 26.66 49.23 30.22
CA ARG A 49 26.24 48.83 31.57
C ARG A 49 27.02 49.60 32.63
N TYR A 50 28.31 49.82 32.39
CA TYR A 50 29.11 50.63 33.28
C TYR A 50 28.68 52.11 33.28
N LEU A 51 28.42 52.70 32.10
CA LEU A 51 27.90 54.07 31.98
C LEU A 51 26.60 54.25 32.77
N ALA A 52 25.68 53.29 32.65
CA ALA A 52 24.40 53.31 33.36
C ALA A 52 24.54 53.16 34.88
N GLN A 53 25.59 52.51 35.38
CA GLN A 53 25.80 52.23 36.80
C GLN A 53 26.68 53.28 37.50
N ALA A 54 27.65 53.89 36.80
CA ALA A 54 28.72 54.68 37.40
C ALA A 54 28.68 56.18 37.06
N VAL A 55 27.88 56.61 36.07
CA VAL A 55 27.82 58.02 35.61
C VAL A 55 26.41 58.58 35.77
N ASP A 56 26.29 59.84 36.20
CA ASP A 56 25.00 60.54 36.30
C ASP A 56 24.34 60.67 34.91
N PRO A 57 23.04 60.34 34.76
CA PRO A 57 22.31 60.50 33.51
C PRO A 57 22.43 61.88 32.84
N ALA A 58 22.58 62.96 33.62
CA ALA A 58 22.77 64.31 33.10
C ALA A 58 24.11 64.48 32.34
N ASP A 59 25.10 63.66 32.66
CA ASP A 59 26.44 63.68 32.07
C ASP A 59 26.65 62.64 30.96
N HIS A 60 25.72 61.70 30.76
CA HIS A 60 25.86 60.61 29.77
C HIS A 60 26.19 61.11 28.37
N ALA A 61 25.48 62.13 27.88
CA ALA A 61 25.71 62.70 26.55
C ALA A 61 27.10 63.36 26.41
N ARG A 62 27.58 64.01 27.48
CA ARG A 62 28.90 64.66 27.52
C ARG A 62 30.02 63.62 27.52
N VAL A 63 29.86 62.54 28.27
CA VAL A 63 30.83 61.43 28.34
C VAL A 63 30.89 60.66 27.02
N LEU A 64 29.75 60.35 26.41
CA LEU A 64 29.69 59.67 25.11
C LEU A 64 30.28 60.52 23.97
N ALA A 65 30.03 61.84 23.96
CA ALA A 65 30.62 62.75 22.98
C ALA A 65 32.13 62.89 23.14
N ALA A 66 32.64 62.78 24.37
CA ALA A 66 34.08 62.84 24.65
C ALA A 66 34.79 61.50 24.35
N ARG A 67 34.10 60.36 24.48
CA ARG A 67 34.63 59.00 24.35
C ARG A 67 33.64 58.07 23.63
N PRO A 68 33.59 58.09 22.29
CA PRO A 68 32.73 57.18 21.54
C PRO A 68 33.10 55.70 21.73
N GLU A 69 34.33 55.40 22.18
CA GLU A 69 34.84 54.04 22.39
C GLU A 69 34.14 53.30 23.54
N LEU A 70 33.44 54.02 24.43
CA LEU A 70 32.65 53.43 25.53
C LEU A 70 31.39 52.69 25.05
N VAL A 71 30.93 52.97 23.83
CA VAL A 71 29.74 52.35 23.23
C VAL A 71 29.98 50.87 22.95
N ASP A 72 31.11 50.55 22.31
CA ASP A 72 31.52 49.18 22.01
C ASP A 72 32.69 48.72 22.90
N GLY A 73 32.79 49.34 24.09
CA GLY A 73 33.88 49.11 25.02
C GLY A 73 33.60 48.01 26.04
N VAL A 74 34.66 47.37 26.54
CA VAL A 74 34.64 46.45 27.67
C VAL A 74 35.48 47.03 28.80
N ILE A 75 34.89 47.10 29.99
CA ILE A 75 35.52 47.70 31.17
C ILE A 75 35.95 46.61 32.12
N ILE A 76 37.25 46.55 32.39
CA ILE A 76 37.81 45.68 33.43
C ILE A 76 37.60 46.39 34.77
N THR A 77 36.89 45.73 35.68
CA THR A 77 36.55 46.31 36.99
C THR A 77 37.70 46.20 37.99
N ASP A 78 38.59 45.23 37.79
CA ASP A 78 39.81 45.04 38.58
C ASP A 78 41.06 45.52 37.82
N PRO A 79 41.69 46.64 38.24
CA PRO A 79 42.86 47.19 37.54
C PRO A 79 44.07 46.25 37.49
N ASP A 80 44.25 45.40 38.50
CA ASP A 80 45.38 44.46 38.57
C ASP A 80 45.29 43.34 37.51
N SER A 81 44.09 43.11 36.99
CA SER A 81 43.81 42.12 35.95
C SER A 81 44.00 42.64 34.51
N HIS A 82 44.32 43.92 34.32
CA HIS A 82 44.40 44.55 32.99
C HIS A 82 45.49 43.94 32.09
N THR A 83 46.69 43.69 32.62
CA THR A 83 47.80 43.08 31.84
C THR A 83 47.46 41.65 31.43
N ARG A 84 46.86 40.87 32.35
CA ARG A 84 46.43 39.50 32.08
C ARG A 84 45.32 39.45 31.04
N ALA A 85 44.39 40.40 31.06
CA ALA A 85 43.33 40.50 30.06
C ALA A 85 43.89 40.75 28.65
N ARG A 86 44.93 41.59 28.55
CA ARG A 86 45.61 41.87 27.28
C ARG A 86 46.28 40.62 26.70
N GLU A 87 46.96 39.83 27.53
CA GLU A 87 47.61 38.59 27.11
C GLU A 87 46.56 37.55 26.67
N VAL A 88 45.55 37.31 27.51
CA VAL A 88 44.49 36.33 27.26
C VAL A 88 43.69 36.65 26.00
N LEU A 89 43.34 37.92 25.76
CA LEU A 89 42.63 38.32 24.54
C LEU A 89 43.52 38.34 23.29
N GLY A 90 44.83 38.59 23.45
CA GLY A 90 45.80 38.49 22.36
C GLY A 90 45.94 37.07 21.84
N ASP A 91 45.95 36.08 22.74
CA ASP A 91 46.10 34.67 22.40
C ASP A 91 44.81 34.02 21.87
N ALA A 92 43.64 34.55 22.26
CA ALA A 92 42.34 33.95 21.98
C ALA A 92 41.84 34.08 20.54
N ALA A 93 42.39 35.01 19.76
CA ALA A 93 41.96 35.31 18.39
C ALA A 93 40.43 35.37 18.24
N LEU A 94 39.74 36.16 19.07
CA LEU A 94 38.28 36.31 19.03
C LEU A 94 37.76 36.96 17.73
N LEU A 95 38.66 37.60 16.95
CA LEU A 95 38.41 38.23 15.65
C LEU A 95 37.06 38.98 15.57
N PRO A 96 36.82 39.96 16.47
CA PRO A 96 35.60 40.75 16.44
C PRO A 96 35.44 41.50 15.12
N ARG A 97 34.19 41.73 14.73
CA ARG A 97 33.80 42.49 13.52
C ARG A 97 33.56 43.97 13.83
N SER A 98 33.63 44.36 15.10
CA SER A 98 33.66 45.75 15.58
C SER A 98 34.97 46.06 16.31
N ALA A 99 35.29 47.36 16.44
CA ALA A 99 36.44 47.83 17.21
C ALA A 99 36.11 47.78 18.71
N VAL A 100 36.42 46.67 19.37
CA VAL A 100 36.19 46.50 20.81
C VAL A 100 37.36 47.09 21.60
N ALA A 101 37.09 48.20 22.30
CA ALA A 101 38.07 48.85 23.17
C ALA A 101 37.98 48.27 24.59
N VAL A 102 39.09 47.76 25.11
CA VAL A 102 39.17 47.20 26.47
C VAL A 102 40.02 48.11 27.34
N GLY A 103 39.50 48.55 28.48
CA GLY A 103 40.23 49.41 29.40
C GLY A 103 39.72 49.29 30.83
N THR A 104 40.44 49.88 31.78
CA THR A 104 39.97 49.97 33.16
C THR A 104 38.96 51.12 33.31
N ALA A 105 38.13 51.05 34.35
CA ALA A 105 37.19 52.11 34.73
C ALA A 105 37.85 53.50 34.82
N ALA A 106 39.04 53.57 35.44
CA ALA A 106 39.79 54.81 35.59
C ALA A 106 40.32 55.33 34.24
N ALA A 107 40.79 54.43 33.37
CA ALA A 107 41.35 54.78 32.07
C ALA A 107 40.30 55.29 31.08
N LEU A 108 39.11 54.70 31.12
CA LEU A 108 38.02 55.04 30.21
C LEU A 108 37.20 56.28 30.66
N LEU A 109 37.24 56.64 31.95
CA LEU A 109 36.57 57.82 32.49
C LEU A 109 37.50 59.03 32.77
N ALA A 110 38.83 58.85 32.74
CA ALA A 110 39.76 59.95 32.96
C ALA A 110 39.71 61.01 31.85
N PRO A 111 39.90 62.32 32.17
CA PRO A 111 40.01 63.36 31.16
C PRO A 111 41.13 63.04 30.17
N THR A 112 40.88 63.28 28.89
CA THR A 112 41.74 62.88 27.78
C THR A 112 43.19 63.30 28.03
N PRO A 113 44.14 62.34 28.18
CA PRO A 113 45.55 62.71 28.30
C PRO A 113 46.02 63.36 27.00
N ALA A 114 46.92 64.33 27.12
CA ALA A 114 47.58 64.93 25.96
C ALA A 114 48.25 63.83 25.10
N PRO A 115 48.32 63.98 23.76
CA PRO A 115 48.72 62.92 22.83
C PRO A 115 50.13 62.32 23.02
N GLU A 116 50.92 62.83 23.98
CA GLU A 116 52.26 62.34 24.32
C GLU A 116 52.34 61.57 25.66
N ALA A 117 51.25 61.46 26.43
CA ALA A 117 51.20 60.58 27.60
C ALA A 117 50.71 59.19 27.15
N GLY A 118 51.58 58.19 27.28
CA GLY A 118 51.40 56.85 26.73
C GLY A 118 50.00 56.26 26.93
N THR A 119 49.44 55.75 25.84
CA THR A 119 48.16 55.05 25.67
C THR A 119 48.10 53.69 26.40
N GLY A 120 48.70 53.60 27.60
CA GLY A 120 48.97 52.33 28.29
C GLY A 120 47.73 51.60 28.80
N ASP A 121 46.64 52.32 29.07
CA ASP A 121 45.54 51.82 29.89
C ASP A 121 44.25 51.44 29.12
N VAL A 122 44.23 51.62 27.80
CA VAL A 122 43.17 51.14 26.90
C VAL A 122 43.81 50.43 25.72
N PHE A 123 43.44 49.18 25.46
CA PHE A 123 43.90 48.40 24.32
C PHE A 123 42.73 47.94 23.45
N LEU A 124 42.98 47.76 22.16
CA LEU A 124 41.98 47.30 21.21
C LEU A 124 42.12 45.79 21.02
N VAL A 125 41.00 45.05 21.04
CA VAL A 125 41.02 43.65 20.61
C VAL A 125 41.31 43.64 19.12
N PRO A 126 42.35 42.93 18.62
CA PRO A 126 42.69 42.92 17.21
C PRO A 126 41.47 42.56 16.35
N PRO A 127 40.99 43.47 15.47
CA PRO A 127 39.81 43.21 14.65
C PRO A 127 40.11 42.13 13.62
N ASN A 128 39.07 41.48 13.11
CA ASN A 128 39.23 40.43 12.11
C ASN A 128 40.06 40.93 10.90
N PRO A 129 41.16 40.26 10.52
CA PRO A 129 41.99 40.67 9.39
C PRO A 129 41.21 40.72 8.08
N ALA A 130 40.15 39.92 7.94
CA ALA A 130 39.21 39.98 6.81
C ALA A 130 38.55 41.35 6.61
N MET A 131 38.60 42.26 7.59
CA MET A 131 38.07 43.61 7.46
C MET A 131 39.00 44.55 6.68
N HIS A 132 40.30 44.26 6.63
CA HIS A 132 41.31 45.16 6.04
C HIS A 132 42.29 44.47 5.09
N ASP A 133 42.30 43.13 5.06
CA ASP A 133 43.10 42.30 4.17
C ASP A 133 42.18 41.44 3.28
N GLU A 134 42.34 41.58 1.97
CA GLU A 134 41.57 40.85 0.96
C GLU A 134 41.87 39.33 0.97
N GLN A 135 43.10 38.93 1.27
CA GLN A 135 43.47 37.51 1.36
C GLN A 135 42.81 36.85 2.57
N ALA A 136 42.84 37.51 3.73
CA ALA A 136 42.14 37.06 4.93
C ALA A 136 40.62 37.03 4.74
N ALA A 137 40.06 37.97 3.98
CA ALA A 137 38.65 37.98 3.64
C ALA A 137 38.27 36.76 2.78
N ASP A 138 39.12 36.39 1.82
CA ASP A 138 38.91 35.22 0.97
C ASP A 138 38.95 33.92 1.74
N GLU A 139 39.90 33.76 2.65
CA GLU A 139 39.99 32.61 3.56
C GLU A 139 38.74 32.49 4.44
N GLU A 140 38.29 33.59 5.05
CA GLU A 140 37.06 33.60 5.86
C GLU A 140 35.82 33.29 5.01
N ARG A 141 35.73 33.80 3.77
CA ARG A 141 34.65 33.45 2.84
C ARG A 141 34.65 31.95 2.53
N HIS A 142 35.82 31.35 2.31
CA HIS A 142 35.94 29.92 2.06
C HIS A 142 35.55 29.11 3.31
N ALA A 143 36.03 29.48 4.49
CA ALA A 143 35.69 28.83 5.75
C ALA A 143 34.18 28.94 6.09
N LEU A 144 33.56 30.09 5.83
CA LEU A 144 32.12 30.28 6.02
C LEU A 144 31.31 29.44 5.02
N ARG A 145 31.70 29.40 3.75
CA ARG A 145 31.01 28.57 2.73
C ARG A 145 31.13 27.08 3.04
N ALA A 146 32.29 26.62 3.50
CA ALA A 146 32.48 25.22 3.91
C ALA A 146 31.54 24.87 5.08
N ARG A 147 31.57 25.66 6.17
CA ARG A 147 30.68 25.45 7.33
C ARG A 147 29.20 25.56 6.98
N ALA A 148 28.83 26.44 6.05
CA ALA A 148 27.45 26.56 5.58
C ALA A 148 27.03 25.32 4.78
N GLY A 149 27.90 24.82 3.88
CA GLY A 149 27.66 23.60 3.12
C GLY A 149 27.47 22.36 4.00
N GLU A 150 28.33 22.19 5.01
CA GLU A 150 28.21 21.09 5.99
C GLU A 150 26.87 21.17 6.75
N ARG A 151 26.49 22.36 7.22
CA ARG A 151 25.20 22.55 7.91
C ARG A 151 24.01 22.30 6.99
N ASP A 152 24.08 22.73 5.73
CA ASP A 152 23.01 22.49 4.76
C ASP A 152 22.87 21.00 4.42
N GLU A 153 23.96 20.24 4.41
CA GLU A 153 23.93 18.78 4.29
C GLU A 153 23.27 18.12 5.50
N GLU A 154 23.64 18.53 6.71
CA GLU A 154 23.05 18.02 7.94
C GLU A 154 21.54 18.34 8.01
N ILE A 155 21.15 19.57 7.70
CA ILE A 155 19.74 20.00 7.64
C ILE A 155 18.98 19.15 6.63
N ARG A 156 19.53 18.93 5.43
CA ARG A 156 18.88 18.08 4.41
C ARG A 156 18.71 16.64 4.88
N ALA A 157 19.72 16.07 5.54
CA ALA A 157 19.65 14.72 6.09
C ALA A 157 18.58 14.60 7.18
N LEU A 158 18.53 15.55 8.12
CA LEU A 158 17.52 15.58 9.18
C LEU A 158 16.11 15.80 8.64
N ALA A 159 15.93 16.72 7.68
CA ALA A 159 14.64 16.95 7.04
C ALA A 159 14.13 15.72 6.29
N ALA A 160 15.00 14.99 5.59
CA ALA A 160 14.66 13.74 4.93
C ALA A 160 14.22 12.65 5.93
N ARG A 161 14.92 12.54 7.07
CA ARG A 161 14.54 11.60 8.15
C ARG A 161 13.18 11.96 8.76
N LEU A 162 12.97 13.23 9.10
CA LEU A 162 11.70 13.73 9.61
C LEU A 162 10.54 13.49 8.63
N GLY A 163 10.78 13.64 7.32
CA GLY A 163 9.82 13.32 6.27
C GLY A 163 9.39 11.86 6.29
N LYS A 164 10.36 10.93 6.38
CA LYS A 164 10.11 9.48 6.49
C LYS A 164 9.35 9.12 7.76
N ASP A 165 9.72 9.74 8.89
CA ASP A 165 9.06 9.50 10.18
C ASP A 165 7.59 9.96 10.14
N ARG A 166 7.31 11.10 9.51
CA ARG A 166 5.93 11.61 9.30
C ARG A 166 5.13 10.69 8.38
N GLU A 167 5.72 10.18 7.31
CA GLU A 167 5.07 9.22 6.41
C GLU A 167 4.72 7.92 7.17
N LEU A 168 5.66 7.38 7.94
CA LEU A 168 5.44 6.19 8.75
C LEU A 168 4.33 6.41 9.80
N ALA A 169 4.34 7.56 10.48
CA ALA A 169 3.30 7.92 11.43
C ALA A 169 1.92 8.02 10.74
N ALA A 170 1.84 8.63 9.56
CA ALA A 170 0.59 8.72 8.80
C ALA A 170 0.07 7.34 8.37
N ARG A 171 0.96 6.45 7.92
CA ARG A 171 0.61 5.06 7.57
C ARG A 171 0.11 4.27 8.77
N LEU A 172 0.78 4.39 9.92
CA LEU A 172 0.34 3.74 11.16
C LEU A 172 -1.00 4.28 11.65
N ALA A 173 -1.21 5.59 11.58
CA ALA A 173 -2.48 6.20 11.93
C ALA A 173 -3.61 5.73 11.00
N SER A 174 -3.37 5.68 9.68
CA SER A 174 -4.33 5.16 8.71
C SER A 174 -4.67 3.68 8.98
N TRP A 175 -3.67 2.84 9.22
CA TRP A 175 -3.87 1.44 9.57
C TRP A 175 -4.69 1.29 10.86
N ARG A 176 -4.39 2.08 11.89
CA ARG A 176 -5.11 2.05 13.17
C ARG A 176 -6.56 2.51 13.02
N THR A 177 -6.84 3.48 12.16
CA THR A 177 -8.22 3.90 11.83
C THR A 177 -8.97 2.80 11.08
N GLY A 178 -8.30 2.11 10.14
CA GLY A 178 -8.89 0.98 9.40
C GLY A 178 -9.04 -0.30 10.23
N CYS A 179 -8.32 -0.41 11.35
CA CYS A 179 -8.28 -1.57 12.21
C CYS A 179 -8.47 -1.15 13.69
N PRO A 180 -9.70 -0.75 14.08
CA PRO A 180 -9.99 -0.43 15.47
C PRO A 180 -9.81 -1.66 16.36
N ALA A 181 -9.67 -1.43 17.67
CA ALA A 181 -9.52 -2.50 18.64
C ALA A 181 -10.67 -3.52 18.52
N GLY A 182 -10.34 -4.80 18.41
CA GLY A 182 -11.29 -5.89 18.22
C GLY A 182 -11.62 -6.26 16.77
N ARG A 183 -11.30 -5.41 15.76
CA ARG A 183 -11.62 -5.70 14.35
C ARG A 183 -10.93 -6.95 13.82
N LEU A 184 -9.67 -7.19 14.18
CA LEU A 184 -8.95 -8.41 13.76
C LEU A 184 -9.58 -9.67 14.36
N THR A 185 -10.00 -9.60 15.62
CA THR A 185 -10.68 -10.71 16.30
C THR A 185 -12.06 -10.96 15.69
N GLU A 186 -12.80 -9.91 15.36
CA GLU A 186 -14.06 -10.01 14.64
C GLU A 186 -13.85 -10.65 13.26
N LEU A 187 -12.87 -10.18 12.48
CA LEU A 187 -12.53 -10.75 11.17
C LEU A 187 -12.11 -12.22 11.27
N ALA A 188 -11.30 -12.57 12.27
CA ALA A 188 -10.90 -13.95 12.52
C ALA A 188 -12.12 -14.83 12.82
N ARG A 189 -13.02 -14.39 13.71
CA ARG A 189 -14.28 -15.09 14.00
C ARG A 189 -15.14 -15.25 12.75
N THR A 190 -15.32 -14.19 11.96
CA THR A 190 -16.10 -14.28 10.71
C THR A 190 -15.47 -15.23 9.69
N ALA A 191 -14.14 -15.31 9.65
CA ALA A 191 -13.45 -16.24 8.77
C ALA A 191 -13.62 -17.70 9.25
N GLU A 192 -13.61 -17.93 10.55
CA GLU A 192 -13.90 -19.25 11.15
C GLU A 192 -15.35 -19.67 10.87
N GLU A 193 -16.32 -18.78 11.09
CA GLU A 193 -17.74 -19.02 10.79
C GLU A 193 -17.98 -19.31 9.30
N ALA A 194 -17.35 -18.55 8.41
CA ALA A 194 -17.47 -18.77 6.97
C ALA A 194 -16.84 -20.11 6.53
N ARG A 195 -15.74 -20.54 7.17
CA ARG A 195 -15.13 -21.85 6.90
C ARG A 195 -16.03 -22.98 7.38
N ALA A 196 -16.54 -22.90 8.61
CA ALA A 196 -17.45 -23.91 9.15
C ALA A 196 -18.71 -24.06 8.27
N PHE A 197 -19.30 -22.94 7.83
CA PHE A 197 -20.44 -22.94 6.92
C PHE A 197 -20.11 -23.57 5.56
N ALA A 198 -18.91 -23.30 5.02
CA ALA A 198 -18.47 -23.90 3.75
C ALA A 198 -18.28 -25.42 3.88
N GLU A 199 -17.70 -25.89 4.99
CA GLU A 199 -17.52 -27.31 5.28
C GLU A 199 -18.87 -28.04 5.42
N GLU A 200 -19.83 -27.44 6.13
CA GLU A 200 -21.19 -27.98 6.26
C GLU A 200 -21.90 -28.06 4.90
N THR A 201 -21.85 -26.98 4.12
CA THR A 201 -22.46 -26.94 2.77
C THR A 201 -21.82 -27.95 1.83
N GLU A 202 -20.50 -28.16 1.92
CA GLU A 202 -19.80 -29.17 1.13
C GLU A 202 -20.23 -30.59 1.53
N ALA A 203 -20.38 -30.86 2.83
CA ALA A 203 -20.91 -32.13 3.32
C ALA A 203 -22.33 -32.40 2.78
N GLU A 204 -23.24 -31.42 2.90
CA GLU A 204 -24.60 -31.52 2.34
C GLU A 204 -24.60 -31.78 0.83
N LEU A 205 -23.71 -31.10 0.09
CA LEU A 205 -23.56 -31.30 -1.36
C LEU A 205 -23.06 -32.71 -1.68
N THR A 206 -22.13 -33.26 -0.90
CA THR A 206 -21.65 -34.64 -1.09
C THR A 206 -22.76 -35.66 -0.84
N GLU A 207 -23.59 -35.46 0.20
CA GLU A 207 -24.75 -36.31 0.49
C GLU A 207 -25.79 -36.23 -0.63
N ALA A 208 -26.13 -35.02 -1.08
CA ALA A 208 -27.08 -34.82 -2.18
C ALA A 208 -26.60 -35.48 -3.49
N ARG A 209 -25.29 -35.47 -3.75
CA ARG A 209 -24.68 -36.16 -4.90
C ARG A 209 -24.77 -37.68 -4.76
N ALA A 210 -24.55 -38.23 -3.57
CA ALA A 210 -24.70 -39.66 -3.31
C ALA A 210 -26.16 -40.11 -3.52
N LEU A 211 -27.13 -39.38 -2.94
CA LEU A 211 -28.55 -39.66 -3.11
C LEU A 211 -28.98 -39.59 -4.58
N ARG A 212 -28.44 -38.64 -5.34
CA ARG A 212 -28.68 -38.54 -6.79
C ARG A 212 -28.11 -39.76 -7.53
N ALA A 213 -26.89 -40.18 -7.22
CA ALA A 213 -26.28 -41.36 -7.86
C ALA A 213 -27.12 -42.62 -7.59
N GLU A 214 -27.58 -42.83 -6.36
CA GLU A 214 -28.50 -43.94 -6.03
C GLU A 214 -29.84 -43.85 -6.78
N ALA A 215 -30.39 -42.64 -6.94
CA ALA A 215 -31.62 -42.44 -7.70
C ALA A 215 -31.43 -42.75 -9.20
N ASP A 216 -30.28 -42.36 -9.76
CA ASP A 216 -29.91 -42.65 -11.15
C ASP A 216 -29.72 -44.17 -11.37
N GLU A 217 -29.10 -44.88 -10.41
CA GLU A 217 -28.99 -46.35 -10.43
C GLU A 217 -30.35 -47.03 -10.39
N ARG A 218 -31.23 -46.65 -9.45
CA ARG A 218 -32.60 -47.19 -9.37
C ARG A 218 -33.41 -46.90 -10.63
N ALA A 219 -33.21 -45.73 -11.26
CA ALA A 219 -33.85 -45.40 -12.52
C ALA A 219 -33.37 -46.31 -13.66
N ALA A 220 -32.06 -46.59 -13.74
CA ALA A 220 -31.49 -47.51 -14.72
C ALA A 220 -32.02 -48.94 -14.55
N GLU A 221 -32.10 -49.43 -13.31
CA GLU A 221 -32.71 -50.73 -12.99
C GLU A 221 -34.18 -50.80 -13.40
N ALA A 222 -34.95 -49.74 -13.16
CA ALA A 222 -36.36 -49.68 -13.56
C ALA A 222 -36.54 -49.69 -15.08
N VAL A 223 -35.64 -49.05 -15.84
CA VAL A 223 -35.63 -49.13 -17.31
C VAL A 223 -35.31 -50.55 -17.76
N HIS A 224 -34.28 -51.19 -17.20
CA HIS A 224 -33.93 -52.57 -17.54
C HIS A 224 -35.08 -53.54 -17.28
N LEU A 225 -35.71 -53.46 -16.10
CA LEU A 225 -36.86 -54.29 -15.75
C LEU A 225 -38.03 -54.05 -16.70
N ARG A 226 -38.30 -52.79 -17.08
CA ARG A 226 -39.33 -52.46 -18.06
C ARG A 226 -39.04 -53.16 -19.39
N ASP A 227 -37.81 -53.08 -19.88
CA ASP A 227 -37.42 -53.65 -21.17
C ASP A 227 -37.56 -55.19 -21.16
N GLU A 228 -37.12 -55.86 -20.08
CA GLU A 228 -37.33 -57.30 -19.89
C GLU A 228 -38.82 -57.68 -19.93
N ARG A 229 -39.67 -56.89 -19.26
CA ARG A 229 -41.12 -57.13 -19.24
C ARG A 229 -41.75 -56.89 -20.61
N GLN A 230 -41.27 -55.89 -21.35
CA GLN A 230 -41.71 -55.64 -22.73
C GLN A 230 -41.31 -56.79 -23.66
N GLU A 231 -40.09 -57.31 -23.56
CA GLU A 231 -39.66 -58.48 -24.33
C GLU A 231 -40.49 -59.73 -23.99
N ALA A 232 -40.72 -60.00 -22.70
CA ALA A 232 -41.55 -61.11 -22.26
C ALA A 232 -42.99 -60.99 -22.79
N ALA A 233 -43.57 -59.79 -22.74
CA ALA A 233 -44.89 -59.51 -23.29
C ALA A 233 -44.93 -59.71 -24.82
N GLN A 234 -43.89 -59.28 -25.55
CA GLN A 234 -43.79 -59.51 -27.00
C GLN A 234 -43.68 -61.00 -27.33
N LYS A 235 -42.87 -61.76 -26.59
CA LYS A 235 -42.75 -63.23 -26.75
C LYS A 235 -44.10 -63.91 -26.50
N ALA A 236 -44.79 -63.56 -25.42
CA ALA A 236 -46.13 -64.06 -25.11
C ALA A 236 -47.14 -63.72 -26.20
N ARG A 237 -47.08 -62.49 -26.76
CA ARG A 237 -47.96 -62.09 -27.86
C ARG A 237 -47.72 -62.92 -29.12
N ARG A 238 -46.46 -63.10 -29.54
CA ARG A 238 -46.10 -63.94 -30.70
C ARG A 238 -46.56 -65.39 -30.51
N ALA A 239 -46.42 -65.94 -29.31
CA ALA A 239 -46.91 -67.28 -29.01
C ALA A 239 -48.43 -67.38 -29.09
N ALA A 240 -49.15 -66.37 -28.57
CA ALA A 240 -50.61 -66.29 -28.68
C ALA A 240 -51.07 -66.20 -30.14
N ASP A 241 -50.40 -65.39 -30.96
CA ASP A 241 -50.72 -65.27 -32.39
C ASP A 241 -50.46 -66.59 -33.15
N ALA A 242 -49.37 -67.31 -32.81
CA ALA A 242 -49.10 -68.64 -33.37
C ALA A 242 -50.16 -69.69 -32.98
N LEU A 243 -50.58 -69.69 -31.71
CA LEU A 243 -51.67 -70.55 -31.24
C LEU A 243 -53.00 -70.20 -31.91
N ALA A 244 -53.31 -68.93 -32.10
CA ALA A 244 -54.49 -68.48 -32.83
C ALA A 244 -54.47 -68.97 -34.29
N GLY A 245 -53.32 -68.91 -34.97
CA GLY A 245 -53.13 -69.45 -36.32
C GLY A 245 -53.30 -70.98 -36.39
N LEU A 246 -52.85 -71.73 -35.38
CA LEU A 246 -53.11 -73.17 -35.26
C LEU A 246 -54.59 -73.46 -35.05
N ALA A 247 -55.24 -72.74 -34.14
CA ALA A 247 -56.67 -72.88 -33.88
C ALA A 247 -57.52 -72.58 -35.12
N PHE A 248 -57.14 -71.56 -35.91
CA PHE A 248 -57.78 -71.24 -37.19
C PHE A 248 -57.66 -72.40 -38.19
N ARG A 249 -56.45 -72.94 -38.40
CA ARG A 249 -56.23 -74.10 -39.29
C ARG A 249 -57.01 -75.34 -38.85
N LEU A 250 -57.12 -75.58 -37.55
CA LEU A 250 -57.93 -76.67 -37.01
C LEU A 250 -59.42 -76.50 -37.33
N ARG A 251 -59.95 -75.27 -37.26
CA ARG A 251 -61.34 -74.98 -37.64
C ARG A 251 -61.57 -75.18 -39.13
N GLU A 252 -60.66 -74.71 -39.98
CA GLU A 252 -60.80 -74.86 -41.43
C GLU A 252 -60.68 -76.32 -41.90
N ARG A 253 -60.00 -77.20 -41.15
CA ARG A 253 -59.82 -78.61 -41.51
C ARG A 253 -61.13 -79.31 -41.85
N ALA A 254 -62.21 -79.02 -41.14
CA ALA A 254 -63.53 -79.58 -41.43
C ALA A 254 -64.03 -79.15 -42.83
N GLY A 255 -63.86 -77.87 -43.18
CA GLY A 255 -64.16 -77.35 -44.52
C GLY A 255 -63.29 -77.98 -45.60
N TRP A 256 -61.98 -78.12 -45.35
CA TRP A 256 -61.06 -78.82 -46.27
C TRP A 256 -61.44 -80.29 -46.48
N GLN A 257 -61.90 -80.99 -45.45
CA GLN A 257 -62.38 -82.37 -45.56
C GLN A 257 -63.65 -82.47 -46.40
N VAL A 258 -64.58 -81.52 -46.25
CA VAL A 258 -65.76 -81.43 -47.12
C VAL A 258 -65.33 -81.20 -48.56
N ARG A 259 -64.45 -80.22 -48.81
CA ARG A 259 -63.96 -79.91 -50.15
C ARG A 259 -63.22 -81.08 -50.80
N LEU A 260 -62.46 -81.85 -50.02
CA LEU A 260 -61.78 -83.05 -50.50
C LEU A 260 -62.77 -84.14 -50.95
N ARG A 261 -63.88 -84.31 -50.22
CA ARG A 261 -64.95 -85.25 -50.62
C ARG A 261 -65.65 -84.77 -51.88
N GLU A 262 -66.01 -83.49 -51.95
CA GLU A 262 -66.60 -82.88 -53.15
C GLU A 262 -65.70 -83.11 -54.38
N LEU A 263 -64.39 -82.86 -54.27
CA LEU A 263 -63.43 -83.11 -55.35
C LEU A 263 -63.30 -84.59 -55.73
N ALA A 264 -63.40 -85.50 -54.75
CA ALA A 264 -63.37 -86.93 -55.01
C ALA A 264 -64.65 -87.40 -55.73
N ASP A 265 -65.81 -86.87 -55.34
CA ASP A 265 -67.10 -87.14 -55.98
C ASP A 265 -67.11 -86.58 -57.42
N GLU A 266 -66.66 -85.34 -57.62
CA GLU A 266 -66.47 -84.73 -58.95
C GLU A 266 -65.51 -85.56 -59.82
N GLY A 267 -64.42 -86.08 -59.22
CA GLY A 267 -63.48 -86.99 -59.88
C GLY A 267 -64.15 -88.29 -60.32
N ALA A 268 -64.89 -88.96 -59.43
CA ALA A 268 -65.62 -90.18 -59.74
C ALA A 268 -66.68 -89.96 -60.84
N GLU A 269 -67.38 -88.83 -60.82
CA GLU A 269 -68.31 -88.45 -61.91
C GLU A 269 -67.57 -88.27 -63.24
N SER A 270 -66.40 -87.62 -63.23
CA SER A 270 -65.60 -87.42 -64.43
C SER A 270 -65.08 -88.74 -65.02
N GLU A 271 -64.68 -89.67 -64.15
CA GLU A 271 -64.25 -91.02 -64.53
C GLU A 271 -65.42 -91.84 -65.09
N ALA A 272 -66.60 -91.78 -64.47
CA ALA A 272 -67.80 -92.43 -64.98
C ALA A 272 -68.21 -91.88 -66.35
N ARG A 273 -68.13 -90.55 -66.55
CA ARG A 273 -68.36 -89.91 -67.87
C ARG A 273 -67.33 -90.37 -68.90
N ALA A 274 -66.06 -90.48 -68.52
CA ALA A 274 -64.99 -90.99 -69.40
C ALA A 274 -65.21 -92.47 -69.76
N GLN A 275 -65.59 -93.30 -68.80
CA GLN A 275 -65.96 -94.71 -69.02
C GLN A 275 -67.16 -94.82 -69.97
N ALA A 276 -68.22 -94.05 -69.76
CA ALA A 276 -69.38 -94.02 -70.66
C ALA A 276 -69.02 -93.52 -72.09
N CYS A 277 -68.05 -92.60 -72.23
CA CYS A 277 -67.52 -92.21 -73.53
C CYS A 277 -66.71 -93.34 -74.18
N LEU A 278 -65.88 -94.06 -73.41
CA LEU A 278 -65.11 -95.21 -73.88
C LEU A 278 -66.01 -96.38 -74.28
N GLU A 279 -67.06 -96.67 -73.52
CA GLU A 279 -68.06 -97.69 -73.85
C GLU A 279 -68.81 -97.32 -75.13
N ARG A 280 -69.21 -96.04 -75.30
CA ARG A 280 -69.79 -95.56 -76.57
C ARG A 280 -68.83 -95.67 -77.74
N ALA A 281 -67.55 -95.37 -77.53
CA ALA A 281 -66.53 -95.53 -78.57
C ALA A 281 -66.32 -97.02 -78.94
N ARG A 282 -66.32 -97.92 -77.95
CA ARG A 282 -66.24 -99.38 -78.18
C ARG A 282 -67.47 -99.90 -78.91
N ALA A 283 -68.67 -99.50 -78.52
CA ALA A 283 -69.92 -99.86 -79.20
C ALA A 283 -69.92 -99.37 -80.65
N ALA A 284 -69.50 -98.12 -80.91
CA ALA A 284 -69.36 -97.59 -82.27
C ALA A 284 -68.29 -98.35 -83.08
N ASP A 285 -67.20 -98.79 -82.45
CA ASP A 285 -66.19 -99.63 -83.09
C ASP A 285 -66.70 -101.05 -83.39
N GLU A 286 -67.52 -101.62 -82.52
CA GLU A 286 -68.19 -102.92 -82.72
C GLU A 286 -69.25 -102.84 -83.82
N ASP A 287 -70.05 -101.77 -83.84
CA ASP A 287 -71.01 -101.46 -84.91
C ASP A 287 -70.29 -101.26 -86.25
N ARG A 288 -69.15 -100.54 -86.26
CA ARG A 288 -68.29 -100.42 -87.44
C ARG A 288 -67.75 -101.79 -87.91
N ARG A 289 -67.32 -102.65 -86.99
CA ARG A 289 -66.88 -104.02 -87.30
C ARG A 289 -68.02 -104.95 -87.73
N ALA A 290 -69.26 -104.70 -87.31
CA ALA A 290 -70.45 -105.44 -87.75
C ALA A 290 -70.89 -104.99 -89.15
N ALA A 291 -70.90 -103.68 -89.40
CA ALA A 291 -71.17 -103.10 -90.72
C ALA A 291 -70.13 -103.55 -91.77
N GLN A 292 -68.85 -103.66 -91.39
CA GLN A 292 -67.78 -104.19 -92.26
C GLN A 292 -67.86 -105.71 -92.51
N ARG A 293 -68.61 -106.47 -91.69
CA ARG A 293 -68.84 -107.92 -91.89
C ARG A 293 -70.13 -108.23 -92.67
N ALA A 294 -70.99 -107.22 -92.86
CA ALA A 294 -72.25 -107.31 -93.59
C ALA A 294 -72.19 -106.74 -95.02
N ALA A 295 -71.00 -106.29 -95.45
CA ALA A 295 -70.67 -105.86 -96.80
C ALA A 295 -69.68 -106.86 -97.43
#